data_AF-A0A959VTA2-F1
#
_entry.id   AF-A0A959VTA2-F1
#
_cell.length_a   1.000
_cell.length_b   1.000
_cell.length_c   1.000
_cell.angle_alpha   90.00
_cell.angle_beta   90.00
_cell.angle_gamma   90.00
#
_symmetry.space_group_name_H-M   'P 1'
#
loop_
_entity.id
_entity.type
_entity.pdbx_description
1 polymer ?
#
loop_
_entity_poly.entity_id
_entity_poly.type
_entity_poly.pdbx_seq_one_letter_code
_entity_poly.pdbx_strand_id
1 'polypeptide(L)'
;MEPTSAPSQPKPAAKPKPKPGDKGVEQEEGKLQTGKGKLGTLTNPETYDNVPGHIIPILEHEFDDFDAEADEFLAGNTPEPEFIGFRLKQGVYGQRQPGVQMVRVKLPYGGITPEQMDAFADAVETYAPLNKGHITTRQNIQIHHVPLDQMKHMLRDLAPSGLSSREGCGNTVRNVTGDPWAGVAEDEIFDPTTYVGAYVRYFVRHPTTQLMPRKIKTAFTGSDADRAITGIHDIAFISRIRDGVRGFEVRVGGGTSIMARVAPTLYDFVEADNGDFLKVSEAVFRIFDRQSWLRVNRARARIKVLVD
;
A
#
# COMPACT_ATOMS: atom_id res chain seq x y z
N MET A 1 -52.63 -21.68 -32.26
CA MET A 1 -51.53 -21.60 -33.24
C MET A 1 -51.22 -20.12 -33.37
N GLU A 2 -50.09 -19.54 -32.97
CA GLU A 2 -48.74 -20.01 -32.62
C GLU A 2 -48.16 -19.06 -31.54
N PRO A 3 -47.14 -19.47 -30.75
CA PRO A 3 -46.44 -18.60 -29.83
C PRO A 3 -45.40 -17.74 -30.58
N THR A 4 -45.42 -16.42 -30.41
CA THR A 4 -44.42 -15.51 -30.98
C THR A 4 -43.18 -15.49 -30.08
N SER A 5 -42.04 -15.85 -30.67
CA SER A 5 -40.71 -15.99 -30.06
C SER A 5 -40.08 -14.63 -29.71
N ALA A 6 -39.27 -14.62 -28.64
CA ALA A 6 -38.46 -13.48 -28.23
C ALA A 6 -37.34 -13.18 -29.26
N PRO A 7 -36.95 -11.90 -29.46
CA PRO A 7 -35.92 -11.53 -30.43
C PRO A 7 -34.52 -12.00 -29.99
N SER A 8 -33.76 -12.56 -30.94
CA SER A 8 -32.38 -13.02 -30.76
C SER A 8 -31.40 -11.86 -30.57
N GLN A 9 -30.52 -11.93 -29.58
CA GLN A 9 -29.41 -10.99 -29.43
C GLN A 9 -28.42 -11.07 -30.61
N PRO A 10 -27.86 -9.94 -31.08
CA PRO A 10 -26.88 -9.93 -32.15
C PRO A 10 -25.53 -10.51 -31.67
N LYS A 11 -24.89 -11.31 -32.53
CA LYS A 11 -23.54 -11.85 -32.31
C LYS A 11 -22.52 -10.71 -32.20
N PRO A 12 -21.53 -10.80 -31.28
CA PRO A 12 -20.49 -9.80 -31.16
C PRO A 12 -19.61 -9.77 -32.42
N ALA A 13 -19.31 -8.56 -32.91
CA ALA A 13 -18.45 -8.34 -34.04
C ALA A 13 -17.00 -8.79 -33.76
N ALA A 14 -16.35 -9.39 -34.75
CA ALA A 14 -14.96 -9.82 -34.64
C ALA A 14 -14.01 -8.62 -34.47
N LYS A 15 -13.12 -8.69 -33.46
CA LYS A 15 -12.08 -7.68 -33.23
C LYS A 15 -11.12 -7.60 -34.44
N PRO A 16 -10.64 -6.40 -34.81
CA PRO A 16 -9.69 -6.25 -35.91
C PRO A 16 -8.35 -6.91 -35.56
N LYS A 17 -7.73 -7.59 -36.53
CA LYS A 17 -6.41 -8.21 -36.36
C LYS A 17 -5.32 -7.14 -36.18
N PRO A 18 -4.35 -7.33 -35.26
CA PRO A 18 -3.26 -6.38 -35.06
C PRO A 18 -2.31 -6.35 -36.26
N LYS A 19 -1.70 -5.20 -36.51
CA LYS A 19 -0.69 -5.00 -37.56
C LYS A 19 0.62 -5.73 -37.21
N PRO A 20 1.38 -6.26 -38.17
CA PRO A 20 2.64 -6.94 -37.88
C PRO A 20 3.67 -5.93 -37.37
N GLY A 21 4.11 -6.06 -36.11
CA GLY A 21 5.18 -5.25 -35.52
C GLY A 21 4.87 -4.58 -34.18
N ASP A 22 3.60 -4.61 -33.72
CA ASP A 22 3.22 -4.09 -32.42
C ASP A 22 3.35 -5.21 -31.36
N LYS A 23 4.48 -5.27 -30.65
CA LYS A 23 4.58 -6.07 -29.43
C LYS A 23 3.95 -5.29 -28.28
N GLY A 24 2.63 -5.17 -28.32
CA GLY A 24 1.86 -4.79 -27.14
C GLY A 24 2.14 -5.78 -26.00
N VAL A 25 2.03 -5.32 -24.76
CA VAL A 25 2.09 -6.17 -23.58
C VAL A 25 0.93 -7.17 -23.69
N GLU A 26 1.21 -8.40 -24.10
CA GLU A 26 0.22 -9.47 -24.16
C GLU A 26 -0.24 -9.76 -22.72
N GLN A 27 -1.50 -9.46 -22.42
CA GLN A 27 -2.19 -10.01 -21.25
C GLN A 27 -2.39 -11.50 -21.51
N GLU A 28 -1.69 -12.35 -20.75
CA GLU A 28 -2.05 -13.77 -20.67
C GLU A 28 -3.29 -13.92 -19.79
N GLU A 29 -4.48 -13.67 -20.37
CA GLU A 29 -5.75 -14.03 -19.73
C GLU A 29 -5.81 -15.56 -19.61
N GLY A 30 -5.81 -16.08 -18.37
CA GLY A 30 -6.16 -17.47 -18.09
C GLY A 30 -5.04 -18.42 -17.65
N LYS A 31 -3.83 -17.93 -17.29
CA LYS A 31 -2.90 -18.79 -16.54
C LYS A 31 -3.31 -18.85 -15.06
N LEU A 32 -3.93 -19.97 -14.68
CA LEU A 32 -4.11 -20.34 -13.28
C LEU A 32 -2.74 -20.68 -12.67
N GLN A 33 -2.38 -20.00 -11.58
CA GLN A 33 -1.14 -20.25 -10.85
C GLN A 33 -1.19 -21.64 -10.20
N THR A 34 -0.28 -22.53 -10.58
CA THR A 34 -0.18 -23.89 -10.03
C THR A 34 0.71 -23.89 -8.78
N GLY A 35 0.17 -23.47 -7.63
CA GLY A 35 0.79 -23.63 -6.32
C GLY A 35 0.10 -24.71 -5.46
N LYS A 36 0.77 -25.18 -4.40
CA LYS A 36 0.15 -26.09 -3.42
C LYS A 36 -0.59 -25.27 -2.35
N GLY A 37 -1.90 -25.49 -2.23
CA GLY A 37 -2.75 -24.85 -1.22
C GLY A 37 -3.74 -23.84 -1.82
N LYS A 38 -4.59 -23.24 -0.98
CA LYS A 38 -5.56 -22.20 -1.40
C LYS A 38 -4.79 -21.00 -1.98
N LEU A 39 -5.24 -20.47 -3.12
CA LEU A 39 -4.69 -19.27 -3.74
C LEU A 39 -4.73 -18.10 -2.72
N GLY A 40 -3.65 -17.32 -2.62
CA GLY A 40 -3.50 -16.24 -1.64
C GLY A 40 -2.82 -16.65 -0.32
N THR A 41 -2.53 -17.94 -0.10
CA THR A 41 -1.81 -18.40 1.11
C THR A 41 -0.31 -18.17 1.03
N LEU A 42 0.40 -18.23 2.17
CA LEU A 42 1.86 -18.11 2.19
C LEU A 42 2.56 -19.19 1.33
N THR A 43 1.92 -20.36 1.15
CA THR A 43 2.41 -21.48 0.33
C THR A 43 1.91 -21.45 -1.13
N ASN A 44 0.92 -20.62 -1.43
CA ASN A 44 0.40 -20.37 -2.77
C ASN A 44 0.02 -18.87 -2.92
N PRO A 45 1.01 -17.97 -2.86
CA PRO A 45 0.74 -16.53 -2.83
C PRO A 45 0.19 -16.10 -4.18
N GLU A 46 -0.94 -15.39 -4.16
CA GLU A 46 -1.53 -14.84 -5.36
C GLU A 46 -0.68 -13.66 -5.86
N THR A 47 -0.04 -13.83 -7.01
CA THR A 47 0.71 -12.77 -7.68
C THR A 47 -0.11 -12.28 -8.87
N TYR A 48 -0.75 -11.13 -8.74
CA TYR A 48 -1.40 -10.49 -9.88
C TYR A 48 -0.38 -9.70 -10.69
N ASP A 49 -0.24 -10.07 -11.95
CA ASP A 49 0.46 -9.26 -12.94
C ASP A 49 -0.37 -8.00 -13.22
N ASN A 50 0.23 -6.83 -12.96
CA ASN A 50 -0.19 -5.49 -13.37
C ASN A 50 -1.69 -5.33 -13.64
N VAL A 51 -2.51 -5.08 -12.59
CA VAL A 51 -3.88 -4.59 -12.78
C VAL A 51 -3.79 -3.17 -13.35
N PRO A 52 -4.10 -2.93 -14.65
CA PRO A 52 -3.93 -1.62 -15.25
C PRO A 52 -4.79 -0.58 -14.52
N GLY A 53 -4.24 0.60 -14.26
CA GLY A 53 -4.95 1.70 -13.59
C GLY A 53 -4.86 1.74 -12.06
N HIS A 54 -4.43 0.67 -11.37
CA HIS A 54 -4.35 0.66 -9.90
C HIS A 54 -2.91 0.53 -9.38
N ILE A 55 -2.51 1.38 -8.43
CA ILE A 55 -1.23 1.20 -7.72
C ILE A 55 -1.33 0.02 -6.75
N ILE A 56 -2.47 -0.15 -6.08
CA ILE A 56 -2.72 -1.28 -5.19
C ILE A 56 -3.87 -2.10 -5.78
N PRO A 57 -3.61 -3.31 -6.29
CA PRO A 57 -4.67 -4.21 -6.73
C PRO A 57 -5.65 -4.50 -5.60
N ILE A 58 -6.94 -4.46 -5.90
CA ILE A 58 -8.02 -4.88 -5.00
C ILE A 58 -8.20 -6.39 -5.12
N LEU A 59 -8.15 -7.11 -4.00
CA LEU A 59 -8.34 -8.56 -3.97
C LEU A 59 -9.61 -8.87 -3.20
N GLU A 60 -10.61 -9.44 -3.88
CA GLU A 60 -11.93 -9.67 -3.27
C GLU A 60 -11.85 -10.62 -2.07
N HIS A 61 -10.99 -11.64 -2.13
CA HIS A 61 -10.82 -12.60 -1.06
C HIS A 61 -10.32 -11.95 0.26
N GLU A 62 -9.61 -10.80 0.19
CA GLU A 62 -9.16 -10.11 1.41
C GLU A 62 -10.34 -9.54 2.21
N PHE A 63 -11.46 -9.23 1.55
CA PHE A 63 -12.69 -8.83 2.22
C PHE A 63 -13.37 -10.03 2.87
N ASP A 64 -13.44 -11.17 2.17
CA ASP A 64 -14.02 -12.39 2.73
C ASP A 64 -13.25 -12.89 3.95
N ASP A 65 -11.91 -12.84 3.88
CA ASP A 65 -11.03 -13.17 5.01
C ASP A 65 -11.24 -12.18 6.17
N PHE A 66 -11.40 -10.88 5.90
CA PHE A 66 -11.70 -9.89 6.94
C PHE A 66 -13.05 -10.13 7.59
N ASP A 67 -14.08 -10.47 6.82
CA ASP A 67 -15.42 -10.73 7.31
C ASP A 67 -15.42 -11.93 8.26
N ALA A 68 -14.78 -13.04 7.86
CA ALA A 68 -14.67 -14.25 8.67
C ALA A 68 -13.91 -13.99 9.99
N GLU A 69 -12.73 -13.36 9.92
CA GLU A 69 -11.91 -13.08 11.10
C GLU A 69 -12.59 -12.11 12.07
N ALA A 70 -13.31 -11.12 11.54
CA ALA A 70 -14.09 -10.21 12.36
C ALA A 70 -15.32 -10.88 12.99
N ASP A 71 -15.98 -11.83 12.31
CA ASP A 71 -17.08 -12.62 12.90
C ASP A 71 -16.59 -13.53 14.03
N GLU A 72 -15.48 -14.25 13.83
CA GLU A 72 -14.88 -15.08 14.87
C GLU A 72 -14.45 -14.24 16.09
N PHE A 73 -13.91 -13.04 15.85
CA PHE A 73 -13.59 -12.11 16.93
C PHE A 73 -14.84 -11.60 17.67
N LEU A 74 -15.89 -11.22 16.95
CA LEU A 74 -17.16 -10.76 17.54
C LEU A 74 -17.88 -11.87 18.31
N ALA A 75 -17.74 -13.13 17.86
CA ALA A 75 -18.23 -14.32 18.56
C ALA A 75 -17.41 -14.67 19.82
N GLY A 76 -16.24 -14.05 20.02
CA GLY A 76 -15.35 -14.30 21.14
C GLY A 76 -14.43 -15.52 20.96
N ASN A 77 -14.34 -16.06 19.74
CA ASN A 77 -13.52 -17.23 19.42
C ASN A 77 -12.05 -16.84 19.17
N THR A 78 -11.78 -15.60 18.76
CA THR A 78 -10.43 -15.09 18.51
C THR A 78 -9.95 -14.16 19.65
N PRO A 79 -8.83 -14.46 20.31
CA PRO A 79 -8.25 -13.54 21.29
C PRO A 79 -7.85 -12.19 20.69
N GLU A 80 -8.09 -11.10 21.41
CA GLU A 80 -7.75 -9.73 20.97
C GLU A 80 -6.28 -9.56 20.48
N PRO A 81 -5.24 -10.13 21.13
CA PRO A 81 -3.87 -10.01 20.62
C PRO A 81 -3.65 -10.61 19.22
N GLU A 82 -4.34 -11.71 18.92
CA GLU A 82 -4.30 -12.37 17.62
C GLU A 82 -5.03 -11.53 16.57
N PHE A 83 -6.26 -11.11 16.90
CA PHE A 83 -7.06 -10.27 16.01
C PHE A 83 -6.40 -8.89 15.73
N ILE A 84 -5.70 -8.30 16.72
CA ILE A 84 -4.86 -7.10 16.51
C ILE A 84 -3.84 -7.34 15.41
N GLY A 85 -3.15 -8.49 15.42
CA GLY A 85 -2.15 -8.82 14.41
C GLY A 85 -2.74 -8.86 13.00
N PHE A 86 -3.94 -9.43 12.88
CA PHE A 86 -4.71 -9.51 11.64
C PHE A 86 -5.25 -8.15 11.19
N ARG A 87 -6.11 -7.51 11.98
CA ARG A 87 -6.85 -6.30 11.55
C ARG A 87 -5.93 -5.12 11.23
N LEU A 88 -4.78 -5.00 11.92
CA LEU A 88 -3.78 -3.98 11.62
C LEU A 88 -3.21 -4.10 10.20
N LYS A 89 -3.11 -5.32 9.66
CA LYS A 89 -2.67 -5.58 8.28
C LYS A 89 -3.73 -5.17 7.25
N GLN A 90 -5.00 -5.05 7.67
CA GLN A 90 -6.12 -4.54 6.86
C GLN A 90 -6.36 -3.03 7.04
N GLY A 91 -5.41 -2.32 7.67
CA GLY A 91 -5.56 -0.87 7.92
C GLY A 91 -6.55 -0.52 9.03
N VAL A 92 -7.16 -1.52 9.67
CA VAL A 92 -8.14 -1.37 10.74
C VAL A 92 -7.43 -1.35 12.10
N TYR A 93 -7.81 -0.41 12.96
CA TYR A 93 -7.16 -0.15 14.23
C TYR A 93 -8.21 0.03 15.33
N GLY A 94 -8.12 -0.77 16.38
CA GLY A 94 -9.01 -0.67 17.54
C GLY A 94 -8.83 0.64 18.30
N GLN A 95 -9.93 1.29 18.65
CA GLN A 95 -9.90 2.52 19.43
C GLN A 95 -10.00 2.21 20.94
N ARG A 96 -9.79 3.24 21.77
CA ARG A 96 -10.04 3.10 23.22
C ARG A 96 -11.53 2.94 23.54
N GLN A 97 -12.38 3.51 22.67
CA GLN A 97 -13.82 3.33 22.74
C GLN A 97 -14.17 1.88 22.35
N PRO A 98 -14.92 1.13 23.18
CA PRO A 98 -15.28 -0.25 22.90
C PRO A 98 -16.05 -0.42 21.59
N GLY A 99 -15.83 -1.53 20.88
CA GLY A 99 -16.61 -1.94 19.71
C GLY A 99 -16.33 -1.15 18.41
N VAL A 100 -15.59 -0.05 18.46
CA VAL A 100 -15.35 0.81 17.29
C VAL A 100 -13.89 0.84 16.86
N GLN A 101 -13.71 1.07 15.56
CA GLN A 101 -12.45 1.01 14.87
C GLN A 101 -12.15 2.34 14.16
N MET A 102 -10.89 2.55 13.86
CA MET A 102 -10.42 3.48 12.84
C MET A 102 -9.93 2.67 11.65
N VAL A 103 -10.22 3.14 10.44
CA VAL A 103 -9.61 2.61 9.22
C VAL A 103 -8.71 3.66 8.60
N ARG A 104 -7.57 3.17 8.11
CA ARG A 104 -6.62 3.95 7.33
C ARG A 104 -6.46 3.31 5.96
N VAL A 105 -6.88 4.05 4.93
CA VAL A 105 -6.62 3.69 3.53
C VAL A 105 -5.13 3.86 3.25
N LYS A 106 -4.54 3.17 2.27
CA LYS A 106 -3.17 3.41 1.82
C LYS A 106 -3.26 4.26 0.55
N LEU A 107 -2.75 5.48 0.63
CA LEU A 107 -2.85 6.51 -0.40
C LEU A 107 -1.44 6.93 -0.85
N PRO A 108 -0.80 6.16 -1.74
CA PRO A 108 0.56 6.44 -2.21
C PRO A 108 0.71 7.89 -2.62
N TYR A 109 1.78 8.55 -2.15
CA TYR A 109 2.07 9.95 -2.42
C TYR A 109 1.08 10.97 -1.84
N GLY A 110 -0.03 10.52 -1.25
CA GLY A 110 -1.20 11.38 -1.04
C GLY A 110 -1.93 11.76 -2.31
N GLY A 111 -1.61 11.13 -3.45
CA GLY A 111 -2.32 11.33 -4.71
C GLY A 111 -3.74 10.80 -4.59
N ILE A 112 -4.70 11.61 -5.02
CA ILE A 112 -6.13 11.31 -4.94
C ILE A 112 -6.83 11.84 -6.19
N THR A 113 -7.71 11.04 -6.79
CA THR A 113 -8.58 11.51 -7.87
C THR A 113 -9.89 12.10 -7.31
N PRO A 114 -10.63 12.90 -8.09
CA PRO A 114 -11.96 13.38 -7.67
C PRO A 114 -12.89 12.23 -7.24
N GLU A 115 -12.94 11.14 -8.00
CA GLU A 115 -13.81 9.99 -7.73
C GLU A 115 -13.42 9.26 -6.43
N GLN A 116 -12.12 9.23 -6.12
CA GLN A 116 -11.64 8.72 -4.85
C GLN A 116 -12.01 9.62 -3.68
N MET A 117 -12.00 10.95 -3.89
CA MET A 117 -12.45 11.90 -2.87
C MET A 117 -13.94 11.77 -2.60
N ASP A 118 -14.77 11.63 -3.63
CA ASP A 118 -16.20 11.37 -3.50
C ASP A 118 -16.45 10.06 -2.72
N ALA A 119 -15.72 8.99 -3.04
CA ALA A 119 -15.80 7.72 -2.30
C ALA A 119 -15.43 7.86 -0.82
N PHE A 120 -14.46 8.72 -0.48
CA PHE A 120 -14.18 9.05 0.92
C PHE A 120 -15.33 9.82 1.58
N ALA A 121 -15.96 10.75 0.86
CA ALA A 121 -17.10 11.50 1.36
C ALA A 121 -18.29 10.57 1.65
N ASP A 122 -18.66 9.72 0.69
CA ASP A 122 -19.73 8.72 0.82
C ASP A 122 -19.49 7.79 2.02
N ALA A 123 -18.26 7.30 2.16
CA ALA A 123 -17.90 6.42 3.27
C ALA A 123 -17.94 7.17 4.63
N VAL A 124 -17.55 8.43 4.68
CA VAL A 124 -17.62 9.25 5.89
C VAL A 124 -19.08 9.51 6.28
N GLU A 125 -19.93 9.89 5.32
CA GLU A 125 -21.35 10.16 5.57
C GLU A 125 -22.12 8.91 5.99
N THR A 126 -21.77 7.76 5.43
CA THR A 126 -22.44 6.48 5.70
C THR A 126 -21.98 5.86 7.03
N TYR A 127 -20.67 5.82 7.29
CA TYR A 127 -20.10 4.97 8.34
C TYR A 127 -19.51 5.73 9.52
N ALA A 128 -19.20 7.02 9.40
CA ALA A 128 -18.56 7.79 10.46
C ALA A 128 -19.61 8.57 11.28
N PRO A 129 -19.86 8.22 12.56
CA PRO A 129 -20.87 8.88 13.38
C PRO A 129 -20.72 10.40 13.51
N LEU A 130 -19.49 10.91 13.34
CA LEU A 130 -19.17 12.32 13.47
C LEU A 130 -19.15 13.06 12.12
N ASN A 131 -19.45 12.38 11.02
CA ASN A 131 -19.35 12.87 9.64
C ASN A 131 -17.99 13.56 9.37
N LYS A 132 -16.90 12.90 9.78
CA LYS A 132 -15.53 13.43 9.71
C LYS A 132 -14.52 12.39 9.21
N GLY A 133 -13.74 12.78 8.22
CA GLY A 133 -12.45 12.18 7.88
C GLY A 133 -11.28 13.04 8.39
N HIS A 134 -10.12 12.42 8.61
CA HIS A 134 -8.91 13.11 9.06
C HIS A 134 -7.77 12.93 8.07
N ILE A 135 -7.23 14.03 7.57
CA ILE A 135 -5.95 14.03 6.83
C ILE A 135 -4.82 13.84 7.84
N THR A 136 -3.91 12.93 7.52
CA THR A 136 -2.81 12.53 8.41
C THR A 136 -1.50 13.21 8.02
N THR A 137 -0.54 13.25 8.95
CA THR A 137 0.84 13.69 8.70
C THR A 137 1.64 12.79 7.74
N ARG A 138 0.99 11.79 7.12
CA ARG A 138 1.55 10.96 6.06
C ARG A 138 0.72 11.01 4.79
N GLN A 139 0.09 12.15 4.50
CA GLN A 139 -0.65 12.40 3.25
C GLN A 139 -1.66 11.29 2.97
N ASN A 140 -2.57 11.09 3.91
CA ASN A 140 -3.49 9.95 3.91
C ASN A 140 -4.75 10.32 4.67
N ILE A 141 -5.81 9.52 4.56
CA ILE A 141 -7.11 9.76 5.19
C ILE A 141 -7.41 8.65 6.21
N GLN A 142 -7.97 9.04 7.36
CA GLN A 142 -8.49 8.14 8.39
C GLN A 142 -9.95 8.45 8.69
N ILE A 143 -10.72 7.39 8.88
CA ILE A 143 -12.12 7.44 9.27
C ILE A 143 -12.26 6.70 10.60
N HIS A 144 -12.97 7.31 11.55
CA HIS A 144 -12.99 6.88 12.95
C HIS A 144 -14.39 6.54 13.41
N HIS A 145 -14.46 5.81 14.52
CA HIS A 145 -15.70 5.45 15.23
C HIS A 145 -16.62 4.51 14.44
N VAL A 146 -16.05 3.79 13.48
CA VAL A 146 -16.78 2.82 12.66
C VAL A 146 -16.93 1.53 13.47
N PRO A 147 -18.15 1.04 13.74
CA PRO A 147 -18.38 -0.27 14.34
C PRO A 147 -17.68 -1.40 13.57
N LEU A 148 -17.17 -2.43 14.25
CA LEU A 148 -16.39 -3.49 13.59
C LEU A 148 -17.23 -4.30 12.57
N ASP A 149 -18.50 -4.53 12.85
CA ASP A 149 -19.46 -5.17 11.94
C ASP A 149 -19.68 -4.33 10.67
N GLN A 150 -19.74 -3.01 10.80
CA GLN A 150 -19.85 -2.09 9.65
C GLN A 150 -18.55 -1.90 8.87
N MET A 151 -17.40 -2.13 9.51
CA MET A 151 -16.08 -1.99 8.85
C MET A 151 -15.98 -2.86 7.59
N LYS A 152 -16.60 -4.04 7.63
CA LYS A 152 -16.68 -5.00 6.52
C LYS A 152 -17.27 -4.37 5.26
N HIS A 153 -18.41 -3.71 5.41
CA HIS A 153 -19.13 -3.05 4.32
C HIS A 153 -18.34 -1.83 3.82
N MET A 154 -17.84 -1.02 4.74
CA MET A 154 -17.06 0.18 4.39
C MET A 154 -15.82 -0.15 3.53
N LEU A 155 -15.10 -1.23 3.85
CA LEU A 155 -13.93 -1.65 3.06
C LEU A 155 -14.31 -2.05 1.63
N ARG A 156 -15.46 -2.73 1.46
CA ARG A 156 -15.99 -3.12 0.15
C ARG A 156 -16.49 -1.92 -0.65
N ASP A 157 -17.11 -0.94 0.00
CA ASP A 157 -17.63 0.26 -0.67
C ASP A 157 -16.53 1.18 -1.20
N LEU A 158 -15.37 1.23 -0.54
CA LEU A 158 -14.21 1.99 -1.03
C LEU A 158 -13.49 1.33 -2.21
N ALA A 159 -13.64 0.01 -2.37
CA ALA A 159 -12.85 -0.80 -3.29
C ALA A 159 -13.08 -0.48 -4.79
N PRO A 160 -14.32 -0.25 -5.27
CA PRO A 160 -14.58 0.14 -6.67
C PRO A 160 -13.81 1.38 -7.13
N SER A 161 -13.49 2.30 -6.22
CA SER A 161 -12.71 3.51 -6.52
C SER A 161 -11.19 3.28 -6.52
N GLY A 162 -10.76 2.01 -6.42
CA GLY A 162 -9.36 1.62 -6.38
C GLY A 162 -8.65 1.95 -5.07
N LEU A 163 -9.39 2.23 -4.00
CA LEU A 163 -8.86 2.51 -2.67
C LEU A 163 -8.73 1.21 -1.87
N SER A 164 -7.56 1.00 -1.26
CA SER A 164 -7.28 -0.17 -0.43
C SER A 164 -6.72 0.24 0.93
N SER A 165 -7.21 -0.36 2.01
CA SER A 165 -6.66 -0.20 3.36
C SER A 165 -5.50 -1.15 3.68
N ARG A 166 -5.16 -2.04 2.73
CA ARG A 166 -4.15 -3.08 2.92
C ARG A 166 -2.81 -2.46 3.33
N GLU A 167 -2.29 -2.93 4.46
CA GLU A 167 -1.06 -2.46 5.09
C GLU A 167 -1.05 -0.97 5.51
N GLY A 168 -2.20 -0.33 5.69
CA GLY A 168 -2.28 1.01 6.26
C GLY A 168 -1.72 1.09 7.70
N CYS A 169 -1.79 -0.02 8.43
CA CYS A 169 -1.37 -0.18 9.82
C CYS A 169 -0.38 -1.35 9.98
N GLY A 170 -0.09 -1.75 11.23
CA GLY A 170 0.77 -2.92 11.49
C GLY A 170 2.29 -2.69 11.39
N ASN A 171 3.03 -3.80 11.32
CA ASN A 171 4.49 -3.86 11.17
C ASN A 171 4.87 -4.11 9.69
N THR A 172 4.34 -3.25 8.83
CA THR A 172 4.49 -3.30 7.38
C THR A 172 5.11 -2.00 6.86
N VAL A 173 5.20 -1.84 5.54
CA VAL A 173 5.47 -0.55 4.90
C VAL A 173 4.20 0.29 4.97
N ARG A 174 4.30 1.42 5.69
CA ARG A 174 3.22 2.40 5.84
C ARG A 174 2.98 3.15 4.54
N ASN A 175 2.07 4.12 4.59
CA ASN A 175 1.87 5.02 3.47
C ASN A 175 3.19 5.63 3.00
N VAL A 176 3.44 5.57 1.70
CA VAL A 176 4.63 6.15 1.06
C VAL A 176 4.29 7.60 0.78
N THR A 177 5.01 8.51 1.43
CA THR A 177 4.81 9.96 1.28
C THR A 177 5.69 10.50 0.17
N GLY A 178 5.38 11.69 -0.33
CA GLY A 178 6.34 12.42 -1.14
C GLY A 178 6.14 13.92 -1.19
N ASP A 179 6.83 14.59 -2.10
CA ASP A 179 6.72 16.03 -2.30
C ASP A 179 5.29 16.37 -2.78
N PRO A 180 4.48 17.17 -2.05
CA PRO A 180 3.14 17.50 -2.52
C PRO A 180 3.09 18.17 -3.91
N TRP A 181 4.22 18.65 -4.43
CA TRP A 181 4.32 19.37 -5.70
C TRP A 181 5.08 18.60 -6.80
N ALA A 182 5.33 17.29 -6.67
CA ALA A 182 5.98 16.58 -7.78
C ALA A 182 5.20 16.64 -9.08
N GLY A 183 5.95 16.64 -10.19
CA GLY A 183 5.45 16.81 -11.54
C GLY A 183 5.14 18.26 -11.90
N VAL A 184 5.12 19.19 -10.92
CA VAL A 184 4.78 20.61 -11.14
C VAL A 184 5.74 21.60 -10.48
N ALA A 185 6.58 21.15 -9.54
CA ALA A 185 7.56 22.01 -8.88
C ALA A 185 8.68 22.44 -9.84
N GLU A 186 8.98 23.73 -9.87
CA GLU A 186 10.02 24.31 -10.75
C GLU A 186 11.44 23.83 -10.37
N ASP A 187 11.66 23.50 -9.09
CA ASP A 187 12.93 23.03 -8.54
C ASP A 187 13.06 21.50 -8.50
N GLU A 188 12.13 20.79 -9.14
CA GLU A 188 12.17 19.34 -9.24
C GLU A 188 13.25 18.87 -10.24
N ILE A 189 14.10 17.94 -9.78
CA ILE A 189 15.14 17.31 -10.61
C ILE A 189 14.50 16.35 -11.62
N PHE A 190 13.58 15.49 -11.14
CA PHE A 190 12.64 14.73 -11.96
C PHE A 190 11.46 14.25 -11.07
N ASP A 191 10.31 14.00 -11.68
CA ASP A 191 9.11 13.50 -11.00
C ASP A 191 9.29 12.05 -10.49
N PRO A 192 9.29 11.82 -9.15
CA PRO A 192 9.47 10.49 -8.59
C PRO A 192 8.17 9.64 -8.54
N THR A 193 7.02 10.17 -8.96
CA THR A 193 5.69 9.57 -8.72
C THR A 193 5.54 8.18 -9.34
N THR A 194 6.14 7.94 -10.52
CA THR A 194 6.12 6.62 -11.16
C THR A 194 6.89 5.56 -10.35
N TYR A 195 8.02 5.95 -9.75
CA TYR A 195 8.82 5.08 -8.88
C TYR A 195 8.13 4.80 -7.55
N VAL A 196 7.37 5.77 -7.01
CA VAL A 196 6.50 5.56 -5.84
C VAL A 196 5.45 4.50 -6.15
N GLY A 197 4.80 4.59 -7.32
CA GLY A 197 3.84 3.59 -7.78
C GLY A 197 4.46 2.19 -7.87
N ALA A 198 5.64 2.08 -8.50
CA ALA A 198 6.38 0.82 -8.60
C ALA A 198 6.78 0.28 -7.22
N TYR A 199 7.26 1.13 -6.32
CA TYR A 199 7.62 0.77 -4.95
C TYR A 199 6.43 0.21 -4.17
N VAL A 200 5.27 0.86 -4.24
CA VAL A 200 4.08 0.40 -3.54
C VAL A 200 3.58 -0.92 -4.13
N ARG A 201 3.52 -1.04 -5.46
CA ARG A 201 3.16 -2.30 -6.14
C ARG A 201 4.07 -3.45 -5.71
N TYR A 202 5.37 -3.18 -5.61
CA TYR A 202 6.35 -4.20 -5.27
C TYR A 202 6.26 -4.64 -3.80
N PHE A 203 6.04 -3.71 -2.86
CA PHE A 203 6.11 -4.01 -1.42
C PHE A 203 4.79 -4.31 -0.74
N VAL A 204 3.64 -3.91 -1.30
CA VAL A 204 2.34 -4.34 -0.80
C VAL A 204 2.18 -5.83 -1.07
N ARG A 205 1.82 -6.60 -0.03
CA ARG A 205 1.72 -8.07 -0.04
C ARG A 205 3.05 -8.81 -0.23
N HIS A 206 4.17 -8.10 -0.29
CA HIS A 206 5.47 -8.74 -0.41
C HIS A 206 5.77 -9.60 0.83
N PRO A 207 6.26 -10.85 0.69
CA PRO A 207 6.48 -11.74 1.83
C PRO A 207 7.34 -11.15 2.95
N THR A 208 8.40 -10.41 2.59
CA THR A 208 9.30 -9.74 3.53
C THR A 208 8.64 -8.62 4.35
N THR A 209 7.60 -7.96 3.82
CA THR A 209 7.01 -6.77 4.44
C THR A 209 5.80 -7.07 5.30
N GLN A 210 5.37 -8.34 5.41
CA GLN A 210 4.14 -8.71 6.12
C GLN A 210 4.26 -8.68 7.66
N LEU A 211 5.46 -8.87 8.21
CA LEU A 211 5.69 -8.92 9.66
C LEU A 211 7.11 -8.53 10.06
N MET A 212 7.54 -7.34 9.66
CA MET A 212 8.85 -6.82 10.06
C MET A 212 8.93 -6.61 11.60
N PRO A 213 10.13 -6.45 12.19
CA PRO A 213 10.26 -6.18 13.63
C PRO A 213 9.42 -4.97 14.06
N ARG A 214 9.35 -3.95 13.20
CA ARG A 214 8.48 -2.79 13.39
C ARG A 214 8.14 -2.12 12.05
N LYS A 215 7.17 -1.19 12.09
CA LYS A 215 6.73 -0.38 10.95
C LYS A 215 7.91 0.27 10.19
N ILE A 216 7.76 0.36 8.87
CA ILE A 216 8.64 1.12 7.98
C ILE A 216 7.86 2.30 7.38
N LYS A 217 8.47 3.48 7.40
CA LYS A 217 7.98 4.71 6.77
C LYS A 217 8.90 5.06 5.61
N THR A 218 8.31 5.29 4.44
CA THR A 218 9.04 5.63 3.22
C THR A 218 8.66 7.02 2.71
N ALA A 219 9.61 7.77 2.16
CA ALA A 219 9.38 9.04 1.47
C ALA A 219 10.16 9.16 0.16
N PHE A 220 9.61 9.88 -0.80
CA PHE A 220 10.27 10.28 -2.05
C PHE A 220 10.21 11.79 -2.22
N THR A 221 11.30 12.43 -2.64
CA THR A 221 11.30 13.87 -2.98
C THR A 221 11.96 14.10 -4.34
N GLY A 222 11.40 15.03 -5.11
CA GLY A 222 11.90 15.44 -6.42
C GLY A 222 13.01 16.49 -6.33
N SER A 223 13.13 17.18 -5.19
CA SER A 223 13.96 18.38 -5.03
C SER A 223 14.81 18.35 -3.75
N ASP A 224 15.86 19.17 -3.73
CA ASP A 224 16.72 19.39 -2.55
C ASP A 224 16.04 20.22 -1.45
N ALA A 225 14.91 20.86 -1.75
CA ALA A 225 14.07 21.50 -0.74
C ALA A 225 13.50 20.50 0.28
N ASP A 226 13.52 19.20 -0.04
CA ASP A 226 13.11 18.10 0.83
C ASP A 226 11.74 18.31 1.49
N ARG A 227 10.74 18.70 0.68
CA ARG A 227 9.36 18.95 1.16
C ARG A 227 8.70 17.69 1.74
N ALA A 228 9.21 16.51 1.37
CA ALA A 228 8.78 15.22 1.92
C ALA A 228 9.41 14.90 3.31
N ILE A 229 10.35 15.72 3.78
CA ILE A 229 11.05 15.58 5.07
C ILE A 229 11.71 14.19 5.17
N THR A 230 12.51 13.84 4.17
CA THR A 230 13.11 12.51 4.01
C THR A 230 13.93 12.07 5.21
N GLY A 231 14.58 13.00 5.92
CA GLY A 231 15.41 12.72 7.09
C GLY A 231 14.71 12.00 8.25
N ILE A 232 13.38 12.03 8.35
CA ILE A 232 12.62 11.36 9.43
C ILE A 232 12.06 9.98 9.06
N HIS A 233 12.36 9.49 7.87
CA HIS A 233 11.83 8.24 7.31
C HIS A 233 12.77 7.06 7.54
N ASP A 234 12.19 5.86 7.65
CA ASP A 234 12.96 4.63 7.85
C ASP A 234 13.81 4.32 6.60
N ILE A 235 13.27 4.62 5.41
CA ILE A 235 13.99 4.67 4.13
C ILE A 235 13.47 5.85 3.31
N ALA A 236 14.32 6.54 2.56
CA ALA A 236 13.90 7.65 1.72
C ALA A 236 14.72 7.77 0.44
N PHE A 237 14.11 8.38 -0.57
CA PHE A 237 14.65 8.56 -1.91
C PHE A 237 14.60 10.03 -2.31
N ILE A 238 15.75 10.58 -2.68
CA ILE A 238 15.89 11.97 -3.10
C ILE A 238 16.40 11.93 -4.53
N SER A 239 15.66 12.57 -5.44
CA SER A 239 15.96 12.50 -6.87
C SER A 239 17.36 13.07 -7.19
N ARG A 240 18.12 12.37 -8.03
CA ARG A 240 19.48 12.72 -8.46
C ARG A 240 19.67 12.39 -9.93
N ILE A 241 20.51 13.17 -10.60
CA ILE A 241 21.02 12.85 -11.94
C ILE A 241 22.53 12.69 -11.84
N ARG A 242 23.07 11.59 -12.36
CA ARG A 242 24.51 11.34 -12.48
C ARG A 242 24.81 10.90 -13.90
N ASP A 243 25.67 11.63 -14.59
CA ASP A 243 26.07 11.33 -15.98
C ASP A 243 24.87 11.14 -16.94
N GLY A 244 23.80 11.94 -16.73
CA GLY A 244 22.56 11.86 -17.50
C GLY A 244 21.59 10.75 -17.09
N VAL A 245 21.96 9.91 -16.11
CA VAL A 245 21.13 8.82 -15.59
C VAL A 245 20.33 9.25 -14.38
N ARG A 246 19.03 8.95 -14.36
CA ARG A 246 18.14 9.19 -13.22
C ARG A 246 18.40 8.16 -12.12
N GLY A 247 18.50 8.64 -10.90
CA GLY A 247 18.67 7.82 -9.72
C GLY A 247 18.22 8.52 -8.45
N PHE A 248 18.50 7.90 -7.33
CA PHE A 248 18.17 8.41 -6.01
C PHE A 248 19.38 8.40 -5.08
N GLU A 249 19.57 9.48 -4.34
CA GLU A 249 20.24 9.38 -3.04
C GLU A 249 19.29 8.61 -2.11
N VAL A 250 19.79 7.56 -1.47
CA VAL A 250 19.02 6.68 -0.59
C VAL A 250 19.47 6.89 0.84
N ARG A 251 18.53 7.28 1.71
CA ARG A 251 18.75 7.41 3.16
C ARG A 251 18.04 6.31 3.92
N VAL A 252 18.64 5.81 5.00
CA VAL A 252 18.05 4.73 5.83
C VAL A 252 18.30 5.01 7.31
N GLY A 253 17.30 4.79 8.17
CA GLY A 253 17.48 4.86 9.63
C GLY A 253 16.92 6.11 10.30
N GLY A 254 16.02 6.85 9.67
CA GLY A 254 15.36 8.00 10.30
C GLY A 254 14.22 7.60 11.25
N GLY A 255 13.84 8.53 12.14
CA GLY A 255 12.57 8.43 12.84
C GLY A 255 12.45 9.24 14.12
N THR A 256 11.22 9.67 14.43
CA THR A 256 10.90 10.68 15.46
C THR A 256 10.45 10.12 16.83
N SER A 257 10.57 8.82 17.09
CA SER A 257 10.28 8.24 18.42
C SER A 257 11.35 8.65 19.45
N ILE A 258 11.14 8.33 20.74
CA ILE A 258 11.95 8.63 21.96
C ILE A 258 13.48 8.82 21.75
N MET A 259 14.13 8.10 20.84
CA MET A 259 15.53 8.35 20.41
C MET A 259 15.56 8.87 18.97
N ALA A 260 15.26 10.14 18.74
CA ALA A 260 15.13 10.66 17.38
C ALA A 260 16.44 10.52 16.58
N ARG A 261 16.33 10.20 15.29
CA ARG A 261 17.45 10.07 14.35
C ARG A 261 17.08 10.74 13.03
N VAL A 262 18.04 11.47 12.49
CA VAL A 262 18.03 11.88 11.07
C VAL A 262 18.66 10.74 10.28
N ALA A 263 17.98 10.28 9.24
CA ALA A 263 18.46 9.18 8.40
C ALA A 263 19.80 9.56 7.74
N PRO A 264 20.91 8.82 7.98
CA PRO A 264 22.11 8.98 7.20
C PRO A 264 21.92 8.51 5.75
N THR A 265 22.77 9.02 4.86
CA THR A 265 22.88 8.53 3.49
C THR A 265 23.51 7.14 3.49
N LEU A 266 22.79 6.18 2.91
CA LEU A 266 23.29 4.82 2.67
C LEU A 266 23.98 4.72 1.31
N TYR A 267 23.38 5.34 0.29
CA TYR A 267 23.95 5.45 -1.05
C TYR A 267 23.74 6.87 -1.58
N ASP A 268 24.80 7.50 -2.08
CA ASP A 268 24.70 8.82 -2.72
C ASP A 268 23.95 8.76 -4.06
N PHE A 269 23.92 7.59 -4.69
CA PHE A 269 23.21 7.35 -5.94
C PHE A 269 22.91 5.87 -6.14
N VAL A 270 21.65 5.56 -6.43
CA VAL A 270 21.16 4.27 -6.92
C VAL A 270 20.34 4.54 -8.16
N GLU A 271 20.62 3.85 -9.26
CA GLU A 271 19.89 4.03 -10.51
C GLU A 271 18.40 3.68 -10.35
N ALA A 272 17.53 4.48 -10.95
CA ALA A 272 16.09 4.36 -10.77
C ALA A 272 15.47 3.42 -11.82
N ASP A 273 15.80 3.63 -13.10
CA ASP A 273 15.11 2.99 -14.24
C ASP A 273 15.43 1.50 -14.39
N ASN A 274 16.59 1.03 -13.89
CA ASN A 274 16.95 -0.39 -13.89
C ASN A 274 16.38 -1.19 -12.68
N GLY A 275 15.57 -0.52 -11.83
CA GLY A 275 14.94 -1.10 -10.66
C GLY A 275 15.86 -1.30 -9.44
N ASP A 276 17.09 -0.77 -9.45
CA ASP A 276 18.03 -0.97 -8.34
C ASP A 276 17.53 -0.36 -7.02
N PHE A 277 16.78 0.75 -7.07
CA PHE A 277 16.17 1.31 -5.86
C PHE A 277 15.22 0.32 -5.16
N LEU A 278 14.52 -0.54 -5.89
CA LEU A 278 13.69 -1.62 -5.33
C LEU A 278 14.56 -2.72 -4.72
N LYS A 279 15.61 -3.15 -5.43
CA LYS A 279 16.55 -4.18 -4.96
C LYS A 279 17.25 -3.75 -3.67
N VAL A 280 17.71 -2.50 -3.61
CA VAL A 280 18.30 -1.90 -2.41
C VAL A 280 17.29 -1.86 -1.27
N SER A 281 16.05 -1.43 -1.54
CA SER A 281 14.97 -1.42 -0.54
C SER A 281 14.70 -2.81 0.03
N GLU A 282 14.57 -3.82 -0.83
CA GLU A 282 14.31 -5.19 -0.43
C GLU A 282 15.48 -5.75 0.39
N ALA A 283 16.73 -5.48 0.00
CA ALA A 283 17.91 -5.85 0.76
C ALA A 283 17.88 -5.25 2.17
N VAL A 284 17.59 -3.96 2.29
CA VAL A 284 17.42 -3.27 3.59
C VAL A 284 16.34 -3.96 4.43
N PHE A 285 15.19 -4.27 3.83
CA PHE A 285 14.08 -4.90 4.55
C PHE A 285 14.36 -6.34 4.96
N ARG A 286 15.01 -7.14 4.11
CA ARG A 286 15.41 -8.51 4.44
C ARG A 286 16.44 -8.55 5.56
N ILE A 287 17.40 -7.62 5.56
CA ILE A 287 18.37 -7.49 6.64
C ILE A 287 17.64 -7.13 7.93
N PHE A 288 16.77 -6.11 7.91
CA PHE A 288 15.99 -5.68 9.08
C PHE A 288 15.08 -6.81 9.60
N ASP A 289 14.39 -7.52 8.72
CA ASP A 289 13.43 -8.58 9.08
C ASP A 289 14.08 -9.76 9.83
N ARG A 290 15.31 -10.10 9.44
CA ARG A 290 16.13 -11.19 10.03
C ARG A 290 16.67 -10.87 11.42
N GLN A 291 16.54 -9.63 11.91
CA GLN A 291 17.04 -9.25 13.22
C GLN A 291 16.07 -9.66 14.32
N SER A 292 16.14 -10.92 14.74
CA SER A 292 15.28 -11.48 15.80
C SER A 292 15.41 -10.71 17.13
N TRP A 293 16.59 -10.21 17.45
CA TRP A 293 16.86 -9.44 18.67
C TRP A 293 16.06 -8.13 18.76
N LEU A 294 15.69 -7.52 17.62
CA LEU A 294 14.83 -6.32 17.59
C LEU A 294 13.38 -6.62 18.00
N ARG A 295 12.95 -7.89 17.98
CA ARG A 295 11.58 -8.28 18.32
C ARG A 295 11.33 -8.42 19.81
N VAL A 296 12.39 -8.38 20.64
CA VAL A 296 12.30 -8.53 22.10
C VAL A 296 11.68 -7.30 22.76
N ASN A 297 12.12 -6.09 22.35
CA ASN A 297 11.64 -4.83 22.93
C ASN A 297 11.08 -3.92 21.85
N ARG A 298 9.75 -3.76 21.84
CA ARG A 298 9.02 -2.94 20.87
C ARG A 298 9.49 -1.47 20.82
N ALA A 299 9.99 -0.91 21.93
CA ALA A 299 10.54 0.45 21.96
C ALA A 299 11.87 0.59 21.22
N ARG A 300 12.60 -0.53 21.06
CA ARG A 300 13.89 -0.64 20.38
C ARG A 300 13.82 -1.39 19.04
N ALA A 301 12.62 -1.70 18.55
CA ALA A 301 12.42 -2.56 17.38
C ALA A 301 12.52 -1.85 16.01
N ARG A 302 12.83 -0.56 15.95
CA ARG A 302 12.84 0.23 14.70
C ARG A 302 14.18 0.11 13.98
N ILE A 303 14.17 0.24 12.65
CA ILE A 303 15.38 0.12 11.81
C ILE A 303 16.49 1.09 12.22
N LYS A 304 16.15 2.28 12.73
CA LYS A 304 17.14 3.22 13.26
C LYS A 304 18.01 2.66 14.39
N VAL A 305 17.51 1.68 15.14
CA VAL A 305 18.26 0.99 16.21
C VAL A 305 19.20 -0.08 15.65
N LEU A 306 18.95 -0.55 14.43
CA LEU A 306 19.85 -1.45 13.70
C LEU A 306 20.99 -0.69 13.01
N VAL A 307 20.73 0.56 12.61
CA VAL A 307 21.71 1.44 11.98
C VAL A 307 22.70 2.01 13.00
N ASP A 308 22.23 2.32 14.21
CA ASP A 308 23.05 2.66 15.37
C ASP A 308 23.97 1.49 15.79
#